data_AF-A0A2V6WYB1-F1
#
_entry.id   AF-A0A2V6WYB1-F1
#
_cell.length_a   1.000
_cell.length_b   1.000
_cell.length_c   1.000
_cell.angle_alpha   90.00
_cell.angle_beta   90.00
_cell.angle_gamma   90.00
#
_symmetry.space_group_name_H-M   'P 1'
#
loop_
_entity.id
_entity.type
_entity.pdbx_description
1 polymer ?
#
loop_
_entity_poly.entity_id
_entity_poly.type
_entity_poly.pdbx_seq_one_letter_code
_entity_poly.pdbx_strand_id
1 'polypeptide(L)'
;IAGCSSWTIMLRHIVPNLAPSILVLATLHVGYVIVLEAALSFLGVGIPPPTPSWGVMVADGRGLIEQAWWVSILPGFAILVTVLSLNILGDWVRDRLDPKLRQV
;
A
#
# COMPACT_ATOMS: atom_id res chain seq x y z
N ILE A 1 14.98 -3.05 37.68
CA ILE A 1 14.94 -3.71 36.35
C ILE A 1 15.14 -5.23 36.44
N ALA A 2 15.19 -5.83 37.64
CA ALA A 2 15.27 -7.28 37.83
C ALA A 2 13.87 -7.90 37.95
N GLY A 3 13.56 -8.95 37.18
CA GLY A 3 12.40 -9.83 37.39
C GLY A 3 11.22 -9.72 36.41
N CYS A 4 11.27 -8.88 35.36
CA CYS A 4 10.19 -8.82 34.36
C CYS A 4 10.42 -9.81 33.22
N SER A 5 9.36 -10.51 32.79
CA SER A 5 9.37 -11.35 31.59
C SER A 5 9.80 -10.55 30.36
N SER A 6 10.63 -11.14 29.50
CA SER A 6 11.06 -10.57 28.22
C SER A 6 9.87 -10.10 27.36
N TRP A 7 8.70 -10.75 27.51
CA TRP A 7 7.47 -10.39 26.83
C TRP A 7 6.89 -9.05 27.30
N THR A 8 6.93 -8.79 28.61
CA THR A 8 6.49 -7.51 29.20
C THR A 8 7.42 -6.37 28.79
N ILE A 9 8.72 -6.63 28.67
CA ILE A 9 9.70 -5.63 28.21
C ILE A 9 9.47 -5.31 26.74
N MET A 10 9.28 -6.33 25.88
CA MET A 10 8.96 -6.16 24.47
C MET A 10 7.69 -5.32 24.28
N LEU A 11 6.57 -5.72 24.87
CA LEU A 11 5.28 -5.08 24.65
C LEU A 11 5.19 -3.67 25.27
N ARG A 12 5.88 -3.41 26.39
CA ARG A 12 5.76 -2.13 27.11
C ARG A 12 6.82 -1.09 26.74
N HIS A 13 8.00 -1.52 26.27
CA HIS A 13 9.10 -0.59 25.96
C HIS A 13 9.51 -0.61 24.49
N ILE A 14 9.52 -1.78 23.83
CA ILE A 14 9.99 -1.89 22.45
C ILE A 14 8.87 -1.62 21.45
N VAL A 15 7.70 -2.24 21.62
CA VAL A 15 6.54 -2.09 20.73
C VAL A 15 6.05 -0.63 20.64
N PRO A 16 5.78 0.10 21.72
CA PRO A 16 5.33 1.50 21.60
C PRO A 16 6.40 2.43 21.02
N ASN A 17 7.68 2.09 21.14
CA ASN A 17 8.77 2.86 20.57
C ASN A 17 8.98 2.59 19.07
N LEU A 18 8.63 1.39 18.59
CA LEU A 18 8.72 1.00 17.17
C LEU A 18 7.39 1.15 16.41
N ALA A 19 6.26 1.23 17.11
CA ALA A 19 4.93 1.34 16.51
C ALA A 19 4.80 2.50 15.50
N PRO A 20 5.35 3.71 15.75
CA PRO A 20 5.38 4.78 14.76
C PRO A 20 6.09 4.35 13.46
N SER A 21 7.30 3.79 13.58
CA SER A 21 8.10 3.34 12.43
C SER A 21 7.44 2.18 11.67
N ILE A 22 6.83 1.23 12.39
CA ILE A 22 6.11 0.10 11.79
C ILE A 22 4.87 0.59 11.05
N LEU A 23 4.13 1.55 11.62
CA LEU A 23 2.94 2.12 10.97
C LEU A 23 3.32 2.78 9.64
N VAL A 24 4.41 3.54 9.62
CA VAL A 24 4.95 4.18 8.41
C VAL A 24 5.33 3.13 7.37
N LEU A 25 6.11 2.12 7.75
CA LEU A 25 6.51 1.04 6.84
C LEU A 25 5.30 0.27 6.31
N ALA A 26 4.27 0.08 7.13
CA ALA A 26 3.03 -0.56 6.71
C ALA A 26 2.30 0.30 5.66
N THR A 27 2.18 1.62 5.87
CA THR A 27 1.52 2.52 4.89
C THR A 27 2.23 2.52 3.54
N LEU A 28 3.56 2.50 3.52
CA LEU A 28 4.34 2.42 2.28
C LEU A 28 4.18 1.05 1.60
N HIS A 29 4.15 -0.05 2.37
CA HIS A 29 3.94 -1.39 1.82
C HIS A 29 2.57 -1.58 1.18
N VAL A 30 1.52 -0.92 1.69
CA VAL A 30 0.17 -1.03 1.09
C VAL A 30 0.20 -0.58 -0.38
N GLY A 31 0.86 0.53 -0.70
CA GLY A 31 1.00 1.00 -2.08
C GLY A 31 1.70 -0.01 -2.98
N TYR A 32 2.78 -0.63 -2.49
CA TYR A 32 3.50 -1.69 -3.21
C TYR A 32 2.62 -2.91 -3.49
N VAL A 33 1.86 -3.38 -2.48
CA VAL A 33 0.98 -4.54 -2.61
C VAL A 33 -0.13 -4.28 -3.62
N ILE A 34 -0.69 -3.07 -3.69
CA ILE A 34 -1.72 -2.70 -4.68
C ILE A 34 -1.17 -2.81 -6.10
N VAL A 35 0.03 -2.28 -6.35
CA VAL A 35 0.67 -2.36 -7.69
C VAL A 35 0.99 -3.81 -8.05
N LEU A 36 1.49 -4.59 -7.08
CA LEU A 36 1.79 -6.01 -7.27
C LEU A 36 0.53 -6.81 -7.60
N GLU A 37 -0.57 -6.60 -6.87
CA GLU A 37 -1.86 -7.24 -7.13
C GLU A 37 -2.38 -6.87 -8.53
N ALA A 38 -2.34 -5.59 -8.89
CA ALA A 38 -2.75 -5.15 -10.21
C ALA A 38 -1.92 -5.78 -11.34
N ALA A 39 -0.60 -5.94 -11.13
CA ALA A 39 0.29 -6.61 -12.08
C ALA A 39 -0.03 -8.11 -12.20
N LEU A 40 -0.29 -8.80 -11.09
CA LEU A 40 -0.70 -10.22 -11.09
C LEU A 40 -2.07 -10.41 -11.76
N SER A 41 -3.01 -9.52 -11.48
CA SER A 41 -4.31 -9.42 -12.16
C SER A 41 -4.16 -9.20 -13.67
N PHE A 42 -3.22 -8.35 -14.10
CA PHE A 42 -2.92 -8.15 -15.51
C PHE A 42 -2.32 -9.38 -16.20
N LEU A 43 -1.51 -10.16 -15.47
CA LEU A 43 -0.96 -11.44 -15.92
C LEU A 43 -1.98 -12.59 -15.90
N GLY A 44 -3.20 -12.38 -15.39
CA GLY A 44 -4.26 -13.39 -15.31
C GLY A 44 -4.14 -14.34 -14.11
N VAL A 45 -3.28 -14.03 -13.14
CA VAL A 45 -3.10 -14.77 -11.87
C VAL A 45 -3.85 -14.09 -10.72
N GLY A 46 -4.52 -12.98 -11.00
CA GLY A 46 -5.31 -12.24 -10.01
C GLY A 46 -6.72 -12.78 -9.84
N ILE A 47 -7.60 -11.89 -9.38
CA ILE A 47 -8.94 -12.23 -8.95
C ILE A 47 -9.75 -12.76 -10.15
N PRO A 48 -10.33 -13.98 -10.10
CA PRO A 48 -11.09 -14.52 -11.21
C PRO A 48 -12.36 -13.69 -11.47
N PRO A 49 -12.83 -13.58 -12.73
CA PRO A 49 -14.16 -13.01 -13.04
C PRO A 49 -15.22 -13.75 -12.20
N PRO A 50 -16.23 -13.09 -11.59
CA PRO A 50 -16.96 -11.89 -12.04
C PRO A 50 -16.67 -10.59 -11.26
N THR A 51 -15.76 -10.61 -10.29
CA THR A 51 -15.46 -9.41 -9.50
C THR A 51 -14.56 -8.46 -10.30
N PRO A 52 -14.98 -7.21 -10.56
CA PRO A 52 -14.16 -6.28 -11.31
C PRO A 52 -12.94 -5.86 -10.49
N SER A 53 -11.73 -6.18 -10.98
CA SER A 53 -10.47 -5.64 -10.46
C SER A 53 -9.86 -4.68 -11.47
N TRP A 54 -9.24 -3.59 -11.01
CA TRP A 54 -8.64 -2.61 -11.91
C TRP A 54 -7.54 -3.22 -12.78
N GLY A 55 -6.76 -4.18 -12.26
CA GLY A 55 -5.74 -4.90 -13.04
C GLY A 55 -6.32 -5.77 -14.16
N VAL A 56 -7.45 -6.44 -13.92
CA VAL A 56 -8.17 -7.21 -14.96
C VAL A 56 -8.79 -6.27 -16.00
N MET A 57 -9.33 -5.11 -15.59
CA MET A 57 -9.87 -4.13 -16.54
C MET A 57 -8.79 -3.58 -17.51
N VAL A 58 -7.55 -3.40 -17.05
CA VAL A 58 -6.42 -3.05 -17.93
C VAL A 58 -6.12 -4.19 -18.92
N ALA A 59 -6.18 -5.44 -18.45
CA ALA A 59 -5.96 -6.63 -19.27
C ALA A 59 -7.08 -6.86 -20.32
N ASP A 60 -8.34 -6.61 -20.00
CA ASP A 60 -9.45 -6.70 -20.95
C ASP A 60 -9.40 -5.55 -21.97
N GLY A 61 -8.96 -4.37 -21.52
CA GLY A 61 -8.74 -3.20 -22.36
C GLY A 61 -7.79 -3.46 -23.54
N ARG A 62 -6.88 -4.46 -23.45
CA ARG A 62 -5.94 -4.89 -24.52
C ARG A 62 -6.65 -5.23 -25.84
N GLY A 63 -7.79 -5.92 -25.75
CA GLY A 63 -8.56 -6.33 -26.93
C GLY A 63 -9.45 -5.23 -27.48
N LEU A 64 -9.72 -4.19 -26.67
CA LEU A 64 -10.57 -3.06 -27.02
C LEU A 64 -9.78 -1.78 -27.32
N ILE A 65 -8.44 -1.79 -27.34
CA ILE A 65 -7.63 -0.57 -27.55
C ILE A 65 -8.01 0.14 -28.87
N GLU A 66 -8.29 -0.63 -29.93
CA GLU A 66 -8.65 -0.07 -31.24
C GLU A 66 -10.05 0.57 -31.28
N GLN A 67 -10.98 0.17 -30.38
CA GLN A 67 -12.35 0.71 -30.33
C GLN A 67 -12.60 1.67 -29.14
N ALA A 68 -11.97 1.41 -28.00
CA ALA A 68 -12.26 2.02 -26.71
C ALA A 68 -11.01 2.07 -25.81
N TRP A 69 -9.97 2.77 -26.28
CA TRP A 69 -8.71 3.00 -25.56
C TRP A 69 -8.87 3.50 -24.11
N TRP A 70 -9.97 4.23 -23.82
CA TRP A 70 -10.28 4.73 -22.49
C TRP A 70 -10.53 3.63 -21.45
N VAL A 71 -10.96 2.43 -21.88
CA VAL A 71 -11.24 1.30 -20.99
C VAL A 71 -9.98 0.75 -20.34
N SER A 72 -8.83 0.85 -21.02
CA SER A 72 -7.52 0.45 -20.48
C SER A 72 -6.84 1.58 -19.68
N ILE A 73 -7.01 2.83 -20.11
CA ILE A 73 -6.37 4.00 -19.47
C ILE A 73 -7.03 4.41 -18.16
N LEU A 74 -8.36 4.35 -18.05
CA LEU A 74 -9.09 4.76 -16.83
C LEU A 74 -8.65 3.97 -15.58
N PRO A 75 -8.62 2.61 -15.59
CA PRO A 75 -8.20 1.83 -14.44
C PRO A 75 -6.72 2.05 -14.10
N GLY A 76 -5.85 2.19 -15.11
CA GLY A 76 -4.43 2.51 -14.91
C GLY A 76 -4.24 3.87 -14.20
N PHE A 77 -4.99 4.88 -14.63
CA PHE A 77 -4.97 6.19 -13.98
C PHE A 77 -5.55 6.14 -12.56
N ALA A 78 -6.62 5.37 -12.32
CA ALA A 78 -7.19 5.17 -11.00
C ALA A 78 -6.20 4.51 -10.03
N ILE A 79 -5.47 3.48 -10.47
CA ILE A 79 -4.39 2.86 -9.69
C ILE A 79 -3.32 3.91 -9.35
N LEU A 80 -2.87 4.68 -10.34
CA LEU A 80 -1.84 5.71 -10.15
C LEU A 80 -2.26 6.73 -9.09
N VAL A 81 -3.47 7.30 -9.22
CA VAL A 81 -3.99 8.30 -8.27
C VAL A 81 -4.14 7.70 -6.86
N THR A 82 -4.61 6.45 -6.77
CA THR A 82 -4.79 5.76 -5.49
C THR A 82 -3.45 5.53 -4.79
N VAL A 83 -2.47 4.98 -5.52
CA VAL A 83 -1.12 4.71 -4.99
C VAL A 83 -0.43 6.02 -4.60
N LEU A 84 -0.56 7.08 -5.41
CA LEU A 84 0.00 8.39 -5.09
C LEU A 84 -0.64 8.98 -3.82
N SER A 85 -1.97 8.92 -3.73
CA SER A 85 -2.70 9.44 -2.56
C SER A 85 -2.32 8.70 -1.28
N LEU A 86 -2.17 7.37 -1.35
CA LEU A 86 -1.73 6.55 -0.23
C LEU A 86 -0.28 6.80 0.16
N ASN A 87 0.62 7.02 -0.82
CA ASN A 87 2.01 7.38 -0.53
C ASN A 87 2.08 8.73 0.19
N ILE A 88 1.41 9.76 -0.33
CA ILE A 88 1.37 11.09 0.30
C ILE A 88 0.75 11.01 1.70
N LEU A 89 -0.32 10.24 1.88
CA LEU A 89 -0.92 10.03 3.18
C LEU A 89 0.04 9.32 4.13
N GLY A 90 0.76 8.30 3.66
CA GLY A 90 1.78 7.58 4.42
C GLY A 90 2.93 8.49 4.85
N ASP A 91 3.40 9.36 3.96
CA ASP A 91 4.43 10.36 4.25
C ASP A 91 3.92 11.42 5.25
N TRP A 92 2.67 11.87 5.14
CA TRP A 92 2.08 12.78 6.12
C TRP A 92 1.91 12.12 7.50
N VAL A 93 1.49 10.86 7.52
CA VAL A 93 1.39 10.04 8.73
C VAL A 93 2.78 9.88 9.35
N ARG A 94 3.80 9.62 8.53
CA ARG A 94 5.20 9.58 8.94
C ARG A 94 5.65 10.89 9.56
N ASP A 95 5.46 12.02 8.89
CA ASP A 95 5.88 13.33 9.39
C ASP A 95 5.22 13.69 10.71
N ARG A 96 3.97 13.27 10.93
CA ARG A 96 3.26 13.47 12.20
C ARG A 96 3.72 12.53 13.31
N LEU A 97 4.10 11.30 12.96
CA LEU A 97 4.46 10.25 13.92
C LEU A 97 5.95 10.23 14.24
N ASP A 98 6.80 10.81 13.40
CA ASP A 98 8.25 10.87 13.58
C ASP A 98 8.59 12.03 14.55
N PRO A 99 8.84 11.78 15.85
CA PRO A 99 9.10 12.82 16.85
C PRO A 99 10.55 13.29 16.80
N LYS A 100 11.34 12.86 15.80
CA LYS A 100 12.79 13.05 15.71
C LYS A 100 13.26 14.49 15.53
N LEU A 101 12.36 15.47 15.44
CA LEU A 101 12.68 16.90 15.56
C LEU A 101 12.82 17.39 17.02
N ARG A 102 12.59 16.55 18.03
CA ARG A 102 12.70 16.95 19.45
C ARG A 102 14.08 16.70 20.08
N GLN A 103 15.10 16.37 19.29
CA GLN A 103 16.47 16.08 19.77
C GLN A 103 17.57 16.91 19.11
N VAL A 104 17.24 18.06 18.50
CA VAL A 104 18.26 19.09 18.16
C VAL A 104 17.92 20.38 18.89
#